data_AF-A0A9P5AAK4-F1
#
_entry.id   AF-A0A9P5AAK4-F1
#
_cell.length_a   1.000
_cell.length_b   1.000
_cell.length_c   1.000
_cell.angle_alpha   90.00
_cell.angle_beta   90.00
_cell.angle_gamma   90.00
#
_symmetry.space_group_name_H-M   'P 1'
#
loop_
_entity.id
_entity.type
_entity.pdbx_description
1 polymer ?
#
loop_
_entity_poly.entity_id
_entity_poly.type
_entity_poly.pdbx_seq_one_letter_code
_entity_poly.pdbx_strand_id
1 'polypeptide(L)'
;MPLRNITSLYLAPFGDKLDDQPTAAWVRELFCEVCGTLRRLIVNMPFQSLDQFDDHLNVRRTLREGFERLDKLEEFVCLGDYPALSLQDAPTDAWGLWPDLKRLSIFGAPVDSHWLWWYVASQHQLEHVILARPVNVEAANIKEEYFHKLPRDDARLDRNIKITLLDAAFVWRGVKTARWKEFDPQGRMTVELYDVPTSFYGDEMPRELVTTWVRRGALNGSLFYWDGEVVMGR
;
A
#
# COMPACT_ATOMS: atom_id res chain seq x y z
N MET A 1 17.57 20.75 16.81
CA MET A 1 17.45 20.67 15.33
C MET A 1 15.98 20.69 14.98
N PRO A 2 15.45 21.63 14.18
CA PRO A 2 14.05 21.58 13.79
C PRO A 2 13.80 20.32 12.93
N LEU A 3 12.74 19.56 13.25
CA LEU A 3 12.35 18.34 12.51
C LEU A 3 11.93 18.63 11.05
N ARG A 4 11.77 19.91 10.71
CA ARG A 4 11.38 20.45 9.39
C ARG A 4 12.33 20.17 8.23
N ASN A 5 13.40 19.39 8.43
CA ASN A 5 14.30 18.96 7.36
C ASN A 5 14.22 17.45 7.09
N ILE A 6 13.37 16.72 7.82
CA ILE A 6 13.18 15.29 7.62
C ILE A 6 12.38 15.08 6.33
N THR A 7 12.99 14.39 5.37
CA THR A 7 12.38 14.02 4.09
C THR A 7 12.04 12.53 4.00
N SER A 8 12.62 11.71 4.88
CA SER A 8 12.38 10.26 4.95
C SER A 8 12.27 9.80 6.40
N LEU A 9 11.27 8.97 6.70
CA LEU A 9 11.02 8.45 8.04
C LEU A 9 10.68 6.96 8.01
N TYR A 10 11.25 6.21 8.96
CA TYR A 10 10.78 4.88 9.34
C TYR A 10 10.16 4.98 10.73
N LEU A 11 8.95 4.42 10.90
CA LEU A 11 8.18 4.54 12.13
C LEU A 11 7.57 3.19 12.53
N ALA A 12 7.93 2.71 13.72
CA ALA A 12 7.36 1.51 14.34
C ALA A 12 7.11 1.78 15.83
N PRO A 13 6.14 2.66 16.16
CA PRO A 13 6.03 3.24 17.49
C PRO A 13 5.18 2.38 18.44
N PHE A 14 4.40 1.45 17.89
CA PHE A 14 3.57 0.51 18.62
C PHE A 14 4.29 -0.83 18.78
N GLY A 15 4.00 -1.53 19.88
CA GLY A 15 4.31 -2.96 20.02
C GLY A 15 3.31 -3.81 19.23
N ASP A 16 2.74 -4.83 19.88
CA ASP A 16 1.83 -5.77 19.22
C ASP A 16 0.39 -5.25 19.06
N LYS A 17 0.05 -4.13 19.72
CA LYS A 17 -1.29 -3.55 19.74
C LYS A 17 -1.28 -2.07 19.37
N LEU A 18 -2.28 -1.65 18.60
CA LEU A 18 -2.46 -0.27 18.18
C LEU A 18 -3.13 0.58 19.28
N ASP A 19 -3.86 -0.04 20.21
CA ASP A 19 -4.69 0.58 21.24
C ASP A 19 -3.88 1.32 22.34
N ASP A 20 -3.18 2.38 21.94
CA ASP A 20 -2.34 3.25 22.78
C ASP A 20 -2.51 4.71 22.32
N GLN A 21 -3.35 5.44 23.04
CA GLN A 21 -3.70 6.83 22.73
C GLN A 21 -2.51 7.79 22.88
N PRO A 22 -1.68 7.74 23.94
CA PRO A 22 -0.46 8.55 24.01
C PRO A 22 0.46 8.37 22.81
N THR A 23 0.69 7.11 22.39
CA THR A 23 1.53 6.82 21.23
C THR A 23 0.90 7.36 19.95
N ALA A 24 -0.40 7.19 19.74
CA ALA A 24 -1.11 7.76 18.60
C ALA A 24 -1.01 9.29 18.54
N ALA A 25 -1.13 9.97 19.69
CA ALA A 25 -0.98 11.42 19.78
C ALA A 25 0.44 11.87 19.40
N TRP A 26 1.48 11.17 19.87
CA TRP A 26 2.86 11.49 19.49
C TRP A 26 3.14 11.28 18.00
N VAL A 27 2.56 10.24 17.39
CA VAL A 27 2.65 10.03 15.94
C VAL A 27 1.99 11.18 15.19
N ARG A 28 0.80 11.62 15.61
CA ARG A 28 0.11 12.78 15.02
C ARG A 28 0.95 14.05 15.11
N GLU A 29 1.48 14.38 16.29
CA GLU A 29 2.31 15.58 16.47
C GLU A 29 3.60 15.51 15.64
N LEU A 30 4.23 14.34 15.54
CA LEU A 30 5.38 14.14 14.66
C LEU A 30 5.01 14.44 13.20
N PHE A 31 3.89 13.91 12.72
CA PHE A 31 3.41 14.16 11.34
C PHE A 31 3.05 15.62 11.11
N CYS A 32 2.50 16.34 12.10
CA CYS A 32 2.31 17.78 12.04
C CYS A 32 3.63 18.54 11.85
N GLU A 33 4.72 18.12 12.48
CA GLU A 33 6.02 18.79 12.38
C GLU A 33 6.75 18.53 11.05
N VAL A 34 6.50 17.37 10.41
CA VAL A 34 7.20 16.97 9.18
C VAL A 34 6.35 17.05 7.91
N CYS A 35 5.07 17.41 8.01
CA CYS A 35 4.12 17.36 6.87
C CYS A 35 4.61 18.13 5.63
N GLY A 36 5.26 19.28 5.82
CA GLY A 36 5.77 20.09 4.71
C GLY A 36 6.97 19.50 3.97
N THR A 37 7.72 18.59 4.60
CA THR A 37 9.02 18.11 4.08
C THR A 37 9.11 16.60 3.87
N LEU A 38 8.28 15.81 4.56
CA LEU A 38 8.30 14.37 4.43
C LEU A 38 7.88 13.98 3.00
N ARG A 39 8.73 13.20 2.32
CA ARG A 39 8.49 12.65 0.98
C ARG A 39 8.38 11.14 1.01
N ARG A 40 9.04 10.49 1.97
CA ARG A 40 9.10 9.04 2.11
C ARG A 40 8.72 8.60 3.51
N LEU A 41 7.76 7.70 3.62
CA LEU A 41 7.32 7.16 4.90
C LEU A 41 7.21 5.64 4.84
N ILE A 42 7.90 4.98 5.76
CA ILE A 42 7.79 3.54 6.01
C ILE A 42 7.18 3.38 7.41
N VAL A 43 6.03 2.71 7.50
CA VAL A 43 5.36 2.42 8.78
C VAL A 43 5.29 0.92 9.04
N ASN A 44 5.50 0.54 10.28
CA ASN A 44 5.25 -0.80 10.80
C ASN A 44 4.38 -0.66 12.04
N MET A 45 3.05 -0.70 11.86
CA MET A 45 2.07 -0.55 12.92
C MET A 45 1.04 -1.67 12.81
N PRO A 46 0.54 -2.21 13.94
CA PRO A 46 -0.40 -3.32 13.95
C PRO A 46 -1.84 -2.84 13.68
N PHE A 47 -2.11 -2.26 12.51
CA PHE A 47 -3.41 -1.67 12.15
C PHE A 47 -4.60 -2.62 12.29
N GLN A 48 -4.38 -3.93 12.17
CA GLN A 48 -5.43 -4.95 12.32
C GLN A 48 -5.69 -5.35 13.77
N SER A 49 -4.86 -4.93 14.73
CA SER A 49 -4.98 -5.31 16.14
C SER A 49 -6.10 -4.58 16.91
N LEU A 50 -6.61 -3.48 16.35
CA LEU A 50 -7.69 -2.69 16.92
C LEU A 50 -8.96 -2.94 16.10
N ASP A 51 -10.09 -3.27 16.71
CA ASP A 51 -11.34 -3.44 15.96
C ASP A 51 -11.84 -2.07 15.46
N GLN A 52 -12.44 -2.03 14.26
CA GLN A 52 -12.95 -0.78 13.68
C GLN A 52 -14.21 -0.25 14.39
N PHE A 53 -14.93 -1.10 15.12
CA PHE A 53 -16.11 -0.77 15.90
C PHE A 53 -15.81 -0.55 17.39
N ASP A 54 -14.57 -0.85 17.84
CA ASP A 54 -14.13 -0.74 19.23
C ASP A 54 -12.91 0.20 19.40
N ASP A 55 -12.94 1.36 18.71
CA ASP A 55 -11.93 2.43 18.88
C ASP A 55 -12.28 3.38 20.03
N HIS A 56 -12.43 2.83 21.24
CA HIS A 56 -12.89 3.57 22.41
C HIS A 56 -11.97 4.75 22.82
N LEU A 57 -10.67 4.67 22.46
CA LEU A 57 -9.69 5.72 22.72
C LEU A 57 -9.50 6.70 21.55
N ASN A 58 -10.26 6.57 20.46
CA ASN A 58 -10.10 7.36 19.22
C ASN A 58 -8.68 7.31 18.64
N VAL A 59 -7.99 6.17 18.76
CA VAL A 59 -6.65 5.94 18.24
C VAL A 59 -6.66 6.02 16.71
N ARG A 60 -7.63 5.37 16.03
CA ARG A 60 -7.71 5.38 14.55
C ARG A 60 -7.94 6.79 14.05
N ARG A 61 -8.85 7.53 14.71
CA ARG A 61 -9.12 8.95 14.40
C ARG A 61 -7.87 9.81 14.58
N THR A 62 -7.17 9.66 15.70
CA THR A 62 -5.95 10.42 16.01
C THR A 62 -4.84 10.15 14.98
N LEU A 63 -4.62 8.89 14.62
CA LEU A 63 -3.65 8.51 13.58
C LEU A 63 -4.06 9.08 12.23
N ARG A 64 -5.32 8.92 11.84
CA ARG A 64 -5.86 9.43 10.58
C ARG A 64 -5.60 10.93 10.42
N GLU A 65 -5.89 11.74 11.45
CA GLU A 65 -5.62 13.19 11.45
C GLU A 65 -4.15 13.51 11.12
N GLY A 66 -3.21 12.68 11.58
CA GLY A 66 -1.81 12.82 11.27
C GLY A 66 -1.49 12.44 9.82
N PHE A 67 -1.96 11.27 9.37
CA PHE A 67 -1.70 10.77 8.02
C PHE A 67 -2.29 11.68 6.92
N GLU A 68 -3.47 12.25 7.16
CA GLU A 68 -4.13 13.16 6.20
C GLU A 68 -3.32 14.44 5.93
N ARG A 69 -2.42 14.83 6.85
CA ARG A 69 -1.57 16.03 6.68
C ARG A 69 -0.36 15.82 5.79
N LEU A 70 0.00 14.58 5.45
CA LEU A 70 1.20 14.25 4.69
C LEU A 70 1.01 14.46 3.17
N ASP A 71 0.58 15.66 2.77
CA ASP A 71 0.19 15.99 1.39
C ASP A 71 1.36 15.97 0.39
N LYS A 72 2.60 16.04 0.87
CA LYS A 72 3.82 15.94 0.06
C LYS A 72 4.41 14.55 -0.06
N LEU A 73 3.71 13.53 0.44
CA LEU A 73 4.25 12.17 0.42
C LEU A 73 4.30 11.62 -1.00
N GLU A 74 5.50 11.23 -1.44
CA GLU A 74 5.75 10.64 -2.76
C GLU A 74 5.88 9.12 -2.70
N GLU A 75 6.32 8.59 -1.55
CA GLU A 75 6.51 7.16 -1.33
C GLU A 75 5.98 6.72 0.04
N PHE A 76 5.09 5.73 0.03
CA PHE A 76 4.54 5.13 1.23
C PHE A 76 4.71 3.61 1.25
N VAL A 77 5.19 3.07 2.37
CA VAL A 77 5.30 1.64 2.61
C VAL A 77 4.66 1.31 3.95
N CYS A 78 3.59 0.53 3.93
CA CYS A 78 2.97 -0.04 5.12
C CYS A 78 3.40 -1.50 5.27
N LEU A 79 4.08 -1.82 6.36
CA LEU A 79 4.65 -3.14 6.62
C LEU A 79 3.70 -3.97 7.47
N GLY A 80 3.56 -5.25 7.10
CA GLY A 80 2.95 -6.28 7.94
C GLY A 80 1.43 -6.24 8.07
N ASP A 81 0.80 -5.09 7.81
CA ASP A 81 -0.65 -4.89 7.94
C ASP A 81 -1.22 -3.97 6.85
N TYR A 82 -2.52 -4.10 6.58
CA TYR A 82 -3.25 -3.14 5.76
C TYR A 82 -3.47 -1.84 6.56
N PRO A 83 -3.18 -0.65 6.00
CA PRO A 83 -3.35 0.63 6.69
C PRO A 83 -4.83 1.05 6.75
N ALA A 84 -5.66 0.24 7.40
CA ALA A 84 -7.08 0.51 7.60
C ALA A 84 -7.23 1.70 8.55
N LEU A 85 -7.38 2.91 8.02
CA LEU A 85 -7.64 4.13 8.81
C LEU A 85 -8.95 4.80 8.38
N SER A 86 -9.76 4.13 7.57
CA SER A 86 -11.12 4.54 7.22
C SER A 86 -11.99 4.60 8.49
N LEU A 87 -12.84 5.62 8.55
CA LEU A 87 -13.81 5.86 9.61
C LEU A 87 -15.22 5.93 9.00
N GLN A 88 -16.26 5.80 9.82
CA GLN A 88 -17.64 5.93 9.35
C GLN A 88 -17.94 7.31 8.72
N ASP A 89 -17.38 8.37 9.30
CA ASP A 89 -17.49 9.75 8.84
C ASP A 89 -16.45 10.15 7.79
N ALA A 90 -15.45 9.29 7.55
CA ALA A 90 -14.39 9.51 6.59
C ALA A 90 -13.97 8.15 5.98
N PRO A 91 -14.75 7.59 5.04
CA PRO A 91 -14.54 6.22 4.57
C PRO A 91 -13.30 6.06 3.68
N THR A 92 -12.68 7.17 3.28
CA THR A 92 -11.51 7.17 2.40
C THR A 92 -10.25 6.71 3.12
N ASP A 93 -9.50 5.80 2.50
CA ASP A 93 -8.17 5.44 2.99
C ASP A 93 -7.24 6.65 2.91
N ALA A 94 -6.42 6.88 3.95
CA ALA A 94 -5.61 8.09 4.06
C ALA A 94 -4.63 8.27 2.89
N TRP A 95 -4.09 7.16 2.36
CA TRP A 95 -3.19 7.18 1.21
C TRP A 95 -3.87 7.59 -0.10
N GLY A 96 -5.21 7.47 -0.18
CA GLY A 96 -6.02 7.96 -1.28
C GLY A 96 -6.16 9.49 -1.30
N LEU A 97 -5.58 10.22 -0.34
CA LEU A 97 -5.65 11.67 -0.22
C LEU A 97 -4.33 12.38 -0.58
N TRP A 98 -3.25 11.64 -0.85
CA TRP A 98 -1.93 12.22 -1.09
C TRP A 98 -1.69 12.48 -2.58
N PRO A 99 -1.73 13.76 -3.03
CA PRO A 99 -1.72 14.09 -4.46
C PRO A 99 -0.40 13.81 -5.17
N ASP A 100 0.72 13.82 -4.42
CA ASP A 100 2.07 13.64 -4.94
C ASP A 100 2.55 12.17 -4.86
N LEU A 101 1.68 11.24 -4.44
CA LEU A 101 2.03 9.84 -4.22
C LEU A 101 2.35 9.13 -5.54
N LYS A 102 3.59 8.65 -5.66
CA LYS A 102 4.11 7.92 -6.82
C LYS A 102 4.25 6.44 -6.55
N ARG A 103 4.71 6.08 -5.35
CA ARG A 103 5.07 4.71 -4.99
C ARG A 103 4.36 4.26 -3.73
N LEU A 104 3.65 3.14 -3.83
CA LEU A 104 2.82 2.61 -2.76
C LEU A 104 3.14 1.13 -2.51
N SER A 105 3.39 0.74 -1.27
CA SER A 105 3.42 -0.65 -0.85
C SER A 105 2.50 -0.86 0.35
N ILE A 106 1.57 -1.81 0.21
CA ILE A 106 0.56 -2.12 1.24
C ILE A 106 0.41 -3.63 1.40
N PHE A 107 0.19 -4.07 2.65
CA PHE A 107 0.01 -5.48 2.98
C PHE A 107 -1.47 -5.87 2.99
N GLY A 108 -1.80 -7.10 2.60
CA GLY A 108 -3.14 -7.66 2.80
C GLY A 108 -4.25 -6.99 1.99
N ALA A 109 -3.90 -6.27 0.91
CA ALA A 109 -4.88 -5.55 0.11
C ALA A 109 -5.86 -6.53 -0.60
N PRO A 110 -7.19 -6.32 -0.47
CA PRO A 110 -8.19 -7.12 -1.16
C PRO A 110 -8.28 -6.72 -2.64
N VAL A 111 -7.84 -7.62 -3.53
CA VAL A 111 -7.78 -7.40 -4.99
C VAL A 111 -9.17 -7.32 -5.62
N ASP A 112 -10.21 -7.80 -4.95
CA ASP A 112 -11.62 -7.68 -5.35
C ASP A 112 -12.31 -6.43 -4.79
N SER A 113 -11.59 -5.58 -4.04
CA SER A 113 -12.17 -4.36 -3.48
C SER A 113 -12.31 -3.26 -4.53
N HIS A 114 -13.54 -2.79 -4.72
CA HIS A 114 -13.84 -1.63 -5.56
C HIS A 114 -13.02 -0.39 -5.16
N TRP A 115 -12.92 -0.13 -3.84
CA TRP A 115 -12.27 1.07 -3.31
C TRP A 115 -10.78 1.08 -3.56
N LEU A 116 -10.10 -0.07 -3.42
CA LEU A 116 -8.68 -0.20 -3.71
C LEU A 116 -8.37 0.33 -5.12
N TRP A 117 -9.06 -0.20 -6.12
CA TRP A 117 -8.84 0.18 -7.52
C TRP A 117 -9.31 1.59 -7.82
N TRP A 118 -10.37 2.07 -7.16
CA TRP A 118 -10.81 3.46 -7.31
C TRP A 118 -9.70 4.44 -6.88
N TYR A 119 -9.05 4.20 -5.75
CA TYR A 119 -7.94 5.03 -5.29
C TYR A 119 -6.74 4.92 -6.25
N VAL A 120 -6.38 3.69 -6.64
CA VAL A 120 -5.26 3.46 -7.57
C VAL A 120 -5.50 4.17 -8.91
N ALA A 121 -6.70 4.09 -9.48
CA ALA A 121 -7.05 4.77 -10.74
C ALA A 121 -7.08 6.30 -10.59
N SER A 122 -7.64 6.81 -9.49
CA SER A 122 -7.85 8.24 -9.25
C SER A 122 -6.56 9.02 -8.96
N GLN A 123 -5.52 8.34 -8.46
CA GLN A 123 -4.24 8.97 -8.12
C GLN A 123 -3.34 9.16 -9.35
N HIS A 124 -3.33 10.38 -9.89
CA HIS A 124 -2.69 10.69 -11.17
C HIS A 124 -1.17 10.51 -11.23
N GLN A 125 -0.45 10.63 -10.11
CA GLN A 125 1.01 10.46 -10.07
C GLN A 125 1.46 9.02 -9.74
N LEU A 126 0.51 8.15 -9.37
CA LEU A 126 0.84 6.81 -8.90
C LEU A 126 1.37 5.95 -10.06
N GLU A 127 2.66 5.60 -9.98
CA GLU A 127 3.44 4.89 -11.00
C GLU A 127 3.69 3.42 -10.64
N HIS A 128 3.82 3.10 -9.34
CA HIS A 128 4.14 1.74 -8.90
C HIS A 128 3.40 1.39 -7.60
N VAL A 129 2.63 0.31 -7.65
CA VAL A 129 1.94 -0.27 -6.50
C VAL A 129 2.45 -1.68 -6.24
N ILE A 130 2.92 -1.93 -5.03
CA ILE A 130 3.30 -3.26 -4.54
C ILE A 130 2.23 -3.73 -3.56
N LEU A 131 1.44 -4.71 -3.97
CA LEU A 131 0.50 -5.40 -3.11
C LEU A 131 1.22 -6.59 -2.49
N ALA A 132 1.67 -6.44 -1.24
CA ALA A 132 2.34 -7.50 -0.51
C ALA A 132 1.30 -8.39 0.20
N ARG A 133 1.39 -9.71 0.04
CA ARG A 133 0.40 -10.66 0.55
C ARG A 133 -1.05 -10.28 0.18
N PRO A 134 -1.34 -9.99 -1.10
CA PRO A 134 -2.69 -9.60 -1.49
C PRO A 134 -3.68 -10.73 -1.22
N VAL A 135 -4.93 -10.39 -0.94
CA VAL A 135 -6.01 -11.38 -0.73
C VAL A 135 -7.00 -11.34 -1.90
N ASN A 136 -7.66 -12.47 -2.15
CA ASN A 136 -8.67 -12.63 -3.19
C ASN A 136 -8.16 -12.35 -4.63
N VAL A 137 -6.88 -12.62 -4.90
CA VAL A 137 -6.24 -12.40 -6.22
C VAL A 137 -6.99 -13.13 -7.35
N GLU A 138 -7.44 -14.35 -7.06
CA GLU A 138 -8.19 -15.23 -7.95
C GLU A 138 -9.63 -14.76 -8.21
N ALA A 139 -10.16 -13.85 -7.37
CA ALA A 139 -11.55 -13.43 -7.46
C ALA A 139 -11.75 -12.36 -8.54
N ALA A 140 -10.75 -11.49 -8.78
CA ALA A 140 -10.89 -10.32 -9.63
C ALA A 140 -9.92 -10.29 -10.81
N ASN A 141 -10.35 -9.65 -11.89
CA ASN A 141 -9.50 -9.33 -13.03
C ASN A 141 -8.93 -7.92 -12.82
N ILE A 142 -7.65 -7.82 -12.49
CA ILE A 142 -6.99 -6.56 -12.10
C ILE A 142 -7.18 -5.46 -13.15
N LYS A 143 -7.00 -5.78 -14.44
CA LYS A 143 -7.13 -4.80 -15.51
C LYS A 143 -8.58 -4.36 -15.70
N GLU A 144 -9.52 -5.30 -15.62
CA GLU A 144 -10.95 -4.97 -15.66
C GLU A 144 -11.34 -4.04 -14.50
N GLU A 145 -10.96 -4.40 -13.27
CA GLU A 145 -11.25 -3.62 -12.08
C GLU A 145 -10.70 -2.21 -12.18
N TYR A 146 -9.44 -2.04 -12.60
CA TYR A 146 -8.80 -0.73 -12.74
C TYR A 146 -9.39 0.12 -13.85
N PHE A 147 -9.46 -0.38 -15.10
CA PHE A 147 -9.87 0.41 -16.27
C PHE A 147 -11.38 0.71 -16.30
N HIS A 148 -12.18 0.05 -15.47
CA HIS A 148 -13.61 0.37 -15.31
C HIS A 148 -13.90 1.43 -14.23
N LYS A 149 -12.91 1.89 -13.45
CA LYS A 149 -13.18 2.87 -12.38
C LYS A 149 -13.45 4.28 -12.88
N LEU A 150 -12.88 4.64 -14.03
CA LEU A 150 -12.99 5.96 -14.64
C LEU A 150 -13.44 5.83 -16.10
N PRO A 151 -13.99 6.91 -16.70
CA PRO A 151 -14.23 6.95 -18.14
C PRO A 151 -12.97 6.58 -18.94
N ARG A 152 -13.14 5.89 -20.08
CA ARG A 152 -12.00 5.38 -20.87
C ARG A 152 -11.06 6.46 -21.41
N ASP A 153 -11.57 7.68 -21.57
CA ASP A 153 -10.88 8.87 -22.03
C ASP A 153 -10.36 9.76 -20.89
N ASP A 154 -10.52 9.33 -19.63
CA ASP A 154 -9.99 10.05 -18.48
C ASP A 154 -8.46 10.08 -18.52
N ALA A 155 -7.88 11.28 -18.53
CA ALA A 155 -6.43 11.50 -18.63
C ALA A 155 -5.63 10.78 -17.53
N ARG A 156 -6.25 10.47 -16.38
CA ARG A 156 -5.59 9.72 -15.31
C ARG A 156 -5.27 8.29 -15.74
N LEU A 157 -6.04 7.70 -16.64
CA LEU A 157 -5.77 6.36 -17.16
C LEU A 157 -4.68 6.35 -18.26
N ASP A 158 -4.26 7.51 -18.76
CA ASP A 158 -3.26 7.65 -19.84
C ASP A 158 -1.80 7.64 -19.34
N ARG A 159 -1.55 6.95 -18.23
CA ARG A 159 -0.23 6.82 -17.62
C ARG A 159 0.21 5.37 -17.58
N ASN A 160 1.51 5.13 -17.56
CA ASN A 160 2.03 3.80 -17.29
C ASN A 160 2.01 3.54 -15.79
N ILE A 161 1.49 2.38 -15.39
CA ILE A 161 1.44 1.95 -13.99
C ILE A 161 1.92 0.50 -13.86
N LYS A 162 2.80 0.25 -12.89
CA LYS A 162 3.30 -1.07 -12.52
C LYS A 162 2.56 -1.56 -11.27
N ILE A 163 1.95 -2.73 -11.34
CA ILE A 163 1.34 -3.43 -10.21
C ILE A 163 2.15 -4.69 -9.94
N THR A 164 2.83 -4.75 -8.80
CA THR A 164 3.57 -5.93 -8.37
C THR A 164 2.75 -6.63 -7.29
N LEU A 165 2.32 -7.85 -7.57
CA LEU A 165 1.85 -8.77 -6.54
C LEU A 165 3.11 -9.38 -5.93
N LEU A 166 3.22 -9.38 -4.60
CA LEU A 166 4.40 -9.87 -3.91
C LEU A 166 3.98 -10.85 -2.81
N ASP A 167 4.43 -12.09 -2.88
CA ASP A 167 4.15 -13.12 -1.89
C ASP A 167 5.35 -14.07 -1.71
N ALA A 168 5.29 -14.96 -0.72
CA ALA A 168 6.22 -16.06 -0.59
C ALA A 168 5.99 -17.07 -1.74
N ALA A 169 7.08 -17.62 -2.28
CA ALA A 169 7.09 -18.41 -3.52
C ALA A 169 6.07 -19.58 -3.59
N PHE A 170 5.66 -20.14 -2.45
CA PHE A 170 4.72 -21.28 -2.40
C PHE A 170 3.24 -20.90 -2.22
N VAL A 171 2.91 -19.61 -2.13
CA VAL A 171 1.57 -19.12 -1.77
C VAL A 171 0.78 -18.61 -2.98
N TRP A 172 1.38 -18.61 -4.18
CA TRP A 172 0.76 -17.99 -5.36
C TRP A 172 -0.64 -18.50 -5.69
N ARG A 173 -1.49 -17.53 -5.96
CA ARG A 173 -2.86 -17.72 -6.44
C ARG A 173 -2.95 -17.20 -7.87
N GLY A 174 -3.67 -17.92 -8.72
CA GLY A 174 -3.74 -17.60 -10.14
C GLY A 174 -4.36 -16.23 -10.40
N VAL A 175 -3.69 -15.40 -11.21
CA VAL A 175 -4.20 -14.12 -11.67
C VAL A 175 -5.19 -14.33 -12.83
N LYS A 176 -6.36 -13.70 -12.76
CA LYS A 176 -7.32 -13.71 -13.89
C LYS A 176 -6.83 -12.79 -15.00
N THR A 177 -6.43 -13.38 -16.12
CA THR A 177 -5.84 -12.68 -17.27
C THR A 177 -6.75 -12.56 -18.50
N ALA A 178 -7.97 -13.07 -18.42
CA ALA A 178 -8.91 -13.08 -19.54
C ALA A 178 -9.18 -11.65 -20.05
N ARG A 179 -9.14 -11.46 -21.37
CA ARG A 179 -9.50 -10.20 -22.05
C ARG A 179 -8.64 -9.00 -21.65
N TRP A 180 -7.44 -9.22 -21.10
CA TRP A 180 -6.52 -8.13 -20.74
C TRP A 180 -6.18 -7.20 -21.91
N LYS A 181 -6.09 -7.74 -23.13
CA LYS A 181 -5.88 -6.95 -24.35
C LYS A 181 -7.07 -6.06 -24.72
N GLU A 182 -8.27 -6.39 -24.26
CA GLU A 182 -9.47 -5.56 -24.48
C GLU A 182 -9.56 -4.44 -23.45
N PHE A 183 -9.20 -4.71 -22.18
CA PHE A 183 -9.22 -3.72 -21.11
C PHE A 183 -8.04 -2.75 -21.18
N ASP A 184 -6.88 -3.23 -21.61
CA ASP A 184 -5.64 -2.44 -21.73
C ASP A 184 -4.98 -2.66 -23.10
N PRO A 185 -5.58 -2.12 -24.18
CA PRO A 185 -5.08 -2.31 -25.54
C PRO A 185 -3.72 -1.64 -25.77
N GLN A 186 -3.37 -0.62 -24.99
CA GLN A 186 -2.13 0.14 -25.11
C GLN A 186 -1.01 -0.39 -24.22
N GLY A 187 -1.29 -1.37 -23.34
CA GLY A 187 -0.30 -1.91 -22.41
C GLY A 187 0.15 -0.91 -21.35
N ARG A 188 -0.75 -0.03 -20.90
CA ARG A 188 -0.48 0.98 -19.87
C ARG A 188 -0.23 0.38 -18.51
N MET A 189 -0.83 -0.78 -18.21
CA MET A 189 -0.65 -1.47 -16.94
C MET A 189 0.23 -2.71 -17.10
N THR A 190 1.35 -2.72 -16.38
CA THR A 190 2.19 -3.92 -16.18
C THR A 190 1.78 -4.59 -14.87
N VAL A 191 1.52 -5.90 -14.92
CA VAL A 191 1.28 -6.71 -13.71
C VAL A 191 2.43 -7.72 -13.58
N GLU A 192 3.09 -7.74 -12.43
CA GLU A 192 4.21 -8.62 -12.13
C GLU A 192 3.96 -9.46 -10.88
N LEU A 193 4.55 -10.66 -10.85
CA LEU A 193 4.63 -11.53 -9.69
C LEU A 193 6.05 -11.49 -9.14
N TYR A 194 6.21 -11.14 -7.87
CA TYR A 194 7.52 -11.14 -7.20
C TYR A 194 7.55 -12.16 -6.07
N ASP A 195 8.38 -13.18 -6.24
CA ASP A 195 8.55 -14.28 -5.29
C ASP A 195 9.58 -13.91 -4.24
N VAL A 196 9.15 -13.81 -2.98
CA VAL A 196 10.09 -13.70 -1.87
C VAL A 196 10.79 -15.05 -1.66
N PRO A 197 12.14 -15.11 -1.74
CA PRO A 197 12.87 -16.34 -1.51
C PRO A 197 12.65 -16.85 -0.08
N THR A 198 12.39 -18.15 0.05
CA THR A 198 12.20 -18.82 1.33
C THR A 198 13.42 -19.63 1.71
N SER A 199 13.68 -19.80 3.01
CA SER A 199 14.68 -20.77 3.47
C SER A 199 14.33 -22.20 3.01
N PHE A 200 15.33 -23.07 2.88
CA PHE A 200 15.11 -24.49 2.55
C PHE A 200 14.34 -25.24 3.64
N TYR A 201 14.35 -24.75 4.88
CA TYR A 201 13.74 -25.40 6.03
C TYR A 201 12.24 -25.09 6.17
N GLY A 202 11.74 -24.02 5.53
CA GLY A 202 10.30 -23.73 5.42
C GLY A 202 9.60 -23.45 6.76
N ASP A 203 10.35 -23.12 7.80
CA ASP A 203 9.88 -22.82 9.15
C ASP A 203 9.43 -21.36 9.32
N GLU A 204 9.67 -20.52 8.33
CA GLU A 204 9.31 -19.11 8.35
C GLU A 204 7.82 -18.91 8.04
N MET A 205 7.11 -18.21 8.93
CA MET A 205 5.74 -17.80 8.68
C MET A 205 5.70 -16.84 7.48
N PRO A 206 4.90 -17.11 6.42
CA PRO A 206 4.90 -16.28 5.20
C PRO A 206 4.70 -14.79 5.43
N ARG A 207 3.93 -14.44 6.47
CA ARG A 207 3.67 -13.05 6.84
C ARG A 207 4.94 -12.35 7.34
N GLU A 208 5.68 -13.01 8.23
CA GLU A 208 6.91 -12.49 8.82
C GLU A 208 8.03 -12.41 7.79
N LEU A 209 8.16 -13.45 6.95
CA LEU A 209 9.13 -13.49 5.85
C LEU A 209 8.92 -12.31 4.89
N VAL A 210 7.71 -12.15 4.36
CA VAL A 210 7.40 -11.07 3.41
C VAL A 210 7.53 -9.70 4.08
N THR A 211 7.11 -9.55 5.34
CA THR A 211 7.28 -8.30 6.11
C THR A 211 8.75 -7.93 6.24
N THR A 212 9.61 -8.90 6.58
CA THR A 212 11.05 -8.69 6.74
C THR A 212 11.71 -8.36 5.40
N TRP A 213 11.31 -9.05 4.33
CA TRP A 213 11.81 -8.81 2.97
C TRP A 213 11.46 -7.40 2.49
N VAL A 214 10.19 -7.01 2.54
CA VAL A 214 9.73 -5.68 2.15
C VAL A 214 10.37 -4.60 3.03
N ARG A 215 10.49 -4.83 4.35
CA ARG A 215 11.20 -3.90 5.25
C ARG A 215 12.65 -3.69 4.81
N ARG A 216 13.38 -4.75 4.49
CA ARG A 216 14.77 -4.66 4.01
C ARG A 216 14.86 -3.85 2.72
N GLY A 217 13.99 -4.14 1.75
CA GLY A 217 13.90 -3.40 0.48
C GLY A 217 13.47 -1.93 0.65
N ALA A 218 12.61 -1.65 1.61
CA ALA A 218 12.19 -0.29 1.90
C ALA A 218 13.35 0.49 2.52
N LEU A 219 13.98 -0.05 3.57
CA LEU A 219 15.05 0.66 4.28
C LEU A 219 16.29 0.92 3.42
N ASN A 220 16.66 0.02 2.51
CA ASN A 220 17.79 0.21 1.60
C ASN A 220 17.44 1.00 0.31
N GLY A 221 16.16 1.33 0.10
CA GLY A 221 15.70 2.04 -1.09
C GLY A 221 15.58 1.18 -2.37
N SER A 222 15.65 -0.15 -2.27
CA SER A 222 15.59 -1.04 -3.44
C SER A 222 14.20 -1.55 -3.78
N LEU A 223 13.22 -1.43 -2.88
CA LEU A 223 11.90 -2.09 -2.96
C LEU A 223 11.20 -1.92 -4.33
N PHE A 224 11.15 -0.69 -4.84
CA PHE A 224 10.45 -0.37 -6.08
C PHE A 224 11.30 -0.58 -7.35
N TYR A 225 12.56 -1.01 -7.19
CA TYR A 225 13.45 -1.39 -8.30
C TYR A 225 13.53 -2.91 -8.50
N TRP A 226 12.71 -3.66 -7.76
CA TRP A 226 12.60 -5.10 -7.97
C TRP A 226 11.76 -5.41 -9.20
N ASP A 227 12.25 -6.39 -9.96
CA ASP A 227 11.55 -6.92 -11.13
C ASP A 227 11.04 -8.31 -10.81
N GLY A 228 9.75 -8.50 -11.04
CA GLY A 228 9.08 -9.79 -10.97
C GLY A 228 8.90 -10.43 -12.34
N GLU A 229 8.26 -11.60 -12.36
CA GLU A 229 7.79 -12.21 -13.59
C GLU A 229 6.56 -11.45 -14.12
N VAL A 230 6.64 -10.92 -15.35
CA VAL A 230 5.52 -10.22 -15.98
C VAL A 230 4.43 -11.22 -16.35
N VAL A 231 3.21 -10.96 -15.86
CA VAL A 231 2.05 -11.79 -16.16
C VAL A 231 1.56 -11.49 -17.57
N MET A 232 1.55 -12.51 -18.44
CA MET A 232 1.06 -12.38 -19.80
C MET A 232 -0.45 -12.63 -19.89
N GLY A 233 -1.16 -11.70 -20.55
CA GLY A 233 -2.57 -11.83 -20.87
C GLY A 233 -2.85 -13.03 -21.78
N ARG A 234 -3.80 -13.89 -21.41
CA ARG A 234 -4.30 -14.98 -22.28
C ARG A 234 -5.46 -14.50 -23.16
#